data_AF-A0A832CI79-F1
#
_entry.id   AF-A0A832CI79-F1
#
_cell.length_a   1.000
_cell.length_b   1.000
_cell.length_c   1.000
_cell.angle_alpha   90.00
_cell.angle_beta   90.00
_cell.angle_gamma   90.00
#
_symmetry.space_group_name_H-M   'P 1'
#
loop_
_entity.id
_entity.type
_entity.pdbx_description
1 polymer ?
#
loop_
_entity_poly.entity_id
_entity_poly.type
_entity_poly.pdbx_seq_one_letter_code
_entity_poly.pdbx_strand_id
1 'polypeptide(L)'
;MDAEKVANALNSRKTAVLGEKISVFGISKELAEELSNLIRFIVDEEEFSGYAVVNGETLVFRKKNEKTILAFVDDEKVMGSIRKLMEL
;
A
#
# COMPACT_ATOMS: atom_id res chain seq x y z
N MET A 1 2.08 2.69 -12.48
CA MET A 1 3.21 2.24 -11.62
C MET A 1 3.00 0.78 -11.33
N ASP A 2 4.06 0.00 -11.30
CA ASP A 2 4.01 -1.47 -11.22
C ASP A 2 4.23 -1.94 -9.77
N ALA A 3 3.37 -2.85 -9.30
CA ALA A 3 3.42 -3.39 -7.94
C ALA A 3 4.72 -4.17 -7.68
N GLU A 4 5.30 -4.81 -8.69
CA GLU A 4 6.56 -5.54 -8.54
C GLU A 4 7.74 -4.57 -8.26
N LYS A 5 7.74 -3.39 -8.90
CA LYS A 5 8.75 -2.35 -8.62
C LYS A 5 8.64 -1.82 -7.19
N VAL A 6 7.42 -1.59 -6.72
CA VAL A 6 7.17 -1.15 -5.33
C VAL A 6 7.57 -2.25 -4.34
N ALA A 7 7.25 -3.52 -4.66
CA ALA A 7 7.64 -4.67 -3.86
C ALA A 7 9.16 -4.75 -3.69
N ASN A 8 9.92 -4.60 -4.78
CA ASN A 8 11.39 -4.59 -4.75
C ASN A 8 11.95 -3.40 -3.94
N ALA A 9 11.39 -2.20 -4.10
CA ALA A 9 11.86 -1.01 -3.37
C ALA A 9 11.67 -1.13 -1.84
N LEU A 10 10.60 -1.80 -1.43
CA LEU A 10 10.21 -1.98 -0.02
C LEU A 10 10.64 -3.34 0.55
N ASN A 11 11.20 -4.24 -0.27
CA ASN A 11 11.44 -5.64 0.10
C ASN A 11 10.16 -6.32 0.64
N SER A 12 9.02 -6.02 0.01
CA SER A 12 7.70 -6.55 0.35
C SER A 12 7.37 -7.78 -0.51
N ARG A 13 6.66 -8.75 0.07
CA ARG A 13 6.12 -9.91 -0.64
C ARG A 13 4.68 -9.74 -1.11
N LYS A 14 3.96 -8.72 -0.60
CA LYS A 14 2.56 -8.45 -0.91
C LYS A 14 2.37 -6.97 -1.15
N THR A 15 2.10 -6.59 -2.39
CA THR A 15 2.03 -5.19 -2.81
C THR A 15 0.91 -5.00 -3.82
N ALA A 16 0.22 -3.87 -3.75
CA ALA A 16 -0.74 -3.47 -4.75
C ALA A 16 -0.61 -1.99 -5.09
N VAL A 17 -0.87 -1.66 -6.34
CA VAL A 17 -1.04 -0.29 -6.84
C VAL A 17 -2.41 -0.22 -7.48
N LEU A 18 -3.30 0.58 -6.89
CA LEU A 18 -4.67 0.80 -7.34
C LEU A 18 -4.80 2.23 -7.86
N GLY A 19 -5.47 2.39 -8.98
CA GLY A 19 -5.70 3.65 -9.71
C GLY A 19 -6.46 3.32 -11.00
N GLU A 20 -6.21 4.02 -12.10
CA GLU A 20 -6.81 3.69 -13.41
C GLU A 20 -6.55 2.24 -13.86
N LYS A 21 -5.38 1.70 -13.49
CA LYS A 21 -5.01 0.31 -13.69
C LYS A 21 -4.58 -0.30 -12.37
N ILE A 22 -5.09 -1.49 -12.10
CA ILE A 22 -4.73 -2.26 -10.91
C ILE A 22 -3.55 -3.17 -11.24
N SER A 23 -2.52 -3.10 -10.40
CA SER A 23 -1.36 -3.98 -10.43
C SER A 23 -1.18 -4.59 -9.05
N VAL A 24 -0.96 -5.90 -8.98
CA VAL A 24 -0.80 -6.65 -7.73
C VAL A 24 0.40 -7.58 -7.81
N PHE A 25 1.06 -7.80 -6.67
CA PHE A 25 2.18 -8.72 -6.51
C PHE A 25 2.02 -9.45 -5.18
N GLY A 26 1.89 -10.79 -5.22
CA GLY A 26 1.77 -11.65 -4.03
C GLY A 26 0.51 -11.45 -3.17
N ILE A 27 -0.40 -10.56 -3.56
CA ILE A 27 -1.70 -10.31 -2.92
C ILE A 27 -2.82 -10.53 -3.94
N SER A 28 -3.99 -11.01 -3.48
CA SER A 28 -5.16 -11.12 -4.36
C SER A 28 -5.70 -9.74 -4.73
N LYS A 29 -6.26 -9.63 -5.94
CA LYS A 29 -6.89 -8.39 -6.43
C LYS A 29 -8.05 -7.95 -5.53
N GLU A 30 -8.88 -8.91 -5.12
CA GLU A 30 -10.03 -8.70 -4.25
C GLU A 30 -9.62 -8.08 -2.91
N LEU A 31 -8.66 -8.67 -2.21
CA LEU A 31 -8.18 -8.13 -0.93
C LEU A 31 -7.56 -6.73 -1.10
N ALA A 32 -6.81 -6.51 -2.19
CA ALA A 32 -6.24 -5.19 -2.47
C ALA A 32 -7.33 -4.12 -2.69
N GLU A 33 -8.41 -4.46 -3.39
CA GLU A 33 -9.55 -3.58 -3.62
C GLU A 33 -10.30 -3.29 -2.31
N GLU A 34 -10.57 -4.33 -1.50
CA GLU A 34 -11.19 -4.18 -0.18
C GLU A 34 -10.39 -3.24 0.73
N LEU A 35 -9.07 -3.45 0.85
CA LEU A 35 -8.19 -2.61 1.66
C LEU A 35 -8.14 -1.17 1.15
N SER A 36 -8.07 -0.97 -0.17
CA SER A 36 -8.10 0.35 -0.78
C SER A 36 -9.41 1.09 -0.49
N ASN A 37 -10.54 0.40 -0.58
CA ASN A 37 -11.85 0.97 -0.27
C ASN A 37 -11.96 1.34 1.21
N LEU A 38 -11.49 0.47 2.11
CA LEU A 38 -11.44 0.75 3.54
C LEU A 38 -10.58 1.98 3.85
N ILE A 39 -9.38 2.08 3.28
CA ILE A 39 -8.49 3.24 3.47
C ILE A 39 -9.16 4.52 2.98
N ARG A 40 -9.80 4.50 1.80
CA ARG A 40 -10.50 5.68 1.26
C ARG A 40 -11.72 6.08 2.07
N PHE A 41 -12.38 5.11 2.72
CA PHE A 41 -13.50 5.38 3.59
C PHE A 41 -13.07 6.04 4.91
N ILE A 42 -11.91 5.66 5.46
CA ILE A 42 -11.40 6.18 6.74
C ILE A 42 -10.62 7.49 6.57
N VAL A 43 -9.90 7.64 5.45
CA VAL A 43 -9.00 8.77 5.18
C VAL A 43 -9.68 9.73 4.21
N ASP A 44 -10.11 10.88 4.72
CA ASP A 44 -10.79 11.92 3.95
C ASP A 44 -9.79 12.75 3.10
N GLU A 45 -8.54 12.86 3.56
CA GLU A 45 -7.51 13.67 2.92
C GLU A 45 -7.13 13.18 1.52
N GLU A 46 -6.96 14.09 0.55
CA GLU A 46 -6.55 13.74 -0.82
C GLU A 46 -5.21 13.01 -0.87
N GLU A 47 -4.25 13.40 -0.02
CA GLU A 47 -2.95 12.76 0.12
C GLU A 47 -2.68 12.38 1.58
N PHE A 48 -2.37 11.11 1.81
CA PHE A 48 -2.09 10.56 3.14
C PHE A 48 -1.15 9.35 3.02
N SER A 49 -0.27 9.19 3.98
CA SER A 49 0.56 7.99 4.12
C SER A 49 0.52 7.48 5.55
N GLY A 50 0.40 6.18 5.73
CA GLY A 50 0.24 5.60 7.05
C GLY A 50 0.48 4.09 7.06
N TYR A 51 0.10 3.48 8.18
CA TYR A 51 0.16 2.03 8.35
C TYR A 51 -1.02 1.53 9.16
N ALA A 52 -1.31 0.24 9.01
CA ALA A 52 -2.28 -0.50 9.80
C ALA A 52 -1.78 -1.93 10.02
N VAL A 53 -2.29 -2.59 11.05
CA VAL A 53 -2.07 -4.03 11.25
C VAL A 53 -3.31 -4.77 10.78
N VAL A 54 -3.14 -5.66 9.81
CA VAL A 54 -4.22 -6.46 9.20
C VAL A 54 -3.84 -7.92 9.32
N ASN A 55 -4.64 -8.72 10.02
CA ASN A 55 -4.39 -10.15 10.24
C ASN A 55 -3.00 -10.48 10.79
N GLY A 56 -2.46 -9.60 11.65
CA GLY A 56 -1.11 -9.75 12.23
C GLY A 56 0.04 -9.35 11.30
N GLU A 57 -0.25 -8.90 10.07
CA GLU A 57 0.74 -8.36 9.15
C GLU A 57 0.67 -6.83 9.13
N THR A 58 1.82 -6.20 8.98
CA THR A 58 1.94 -4.75 8.94
C THR A 58 1.76 -4.26 7.50
N LEU A 59 0.66 -3.55 7.24
CA LEU A 59 0.38 -2.88 5.98
C LEU A 59 0.84 -1.42 6.06
N VAL A 60 1.76 -1.01 5.19
CA VAL A 60 2.01 0.41 4.91
C VAL A 60 1.27 0.82 3.64
N PHE A 61 0.81 2.07 3.60
CA PHE A 61 0.07 2.57 2.46
C PHE A 61 0.28 4.05 2.20
N ARG A 62 0.04 4.43 0.95
CA ARG A 62 -0.06 5.82 0.51
C ARG A 62 -1.30 6.00 -0.36
N LYS A 63 -2.16 6.93 0.02
CA LYS A 63 -3.25 7.48 -0.79
C LYS A 63 -2.75 8.81 -1.37
N LYS A 64 -2.95 9.01 -2.67
CA LYS A 64 -2.75 10.29 -3.35
C LYS A 64 -3.77 10.40 -4.48
N ASN A 65 -4.75 11.30 -4.32
CA ASN A 65 -5.91 11.41 -5.19
C ASN A 65 -6.62 10.04 -5.31
N GLU A 66 -6.87 9.60 -6.55
CA GLU A 66 -7.46 8.31 -6.85
C GLU A 66 -6.46 7.14 -6.90
N LYS A 67 -5.20 7.35 -6.49
CA LYS A 67 -4.19 6.29 -6.46
C LYS A 67 -3.92 5.84 -5.03
N THR A 68 -3.88 4.53 -4.82
CA THR A 68 -3.55 3.90 -3.55
C THR A 68 -2.43 2.89 -3.77
N ILE A 69 -1.34 3.01 -3.00
CA ILE A 69 -0.26 2.03 -2.95
C ILE A 69 -0.34 1.32 -1.60
N LEU A 70 -0.29 0.00 -1.62
CA LEU A 70 -0.35 -0.89 -0.47
C LEU A 70 0.89 -1.78 -0.48
N ALA A 71 1.54 -1.97 0.66
CA ALA A 71 2.62 -2.95 0.80
C ALA A 71 2.64 -3.55 2.21
N PHE A 72 2.74 -4.87 2.31
CA PHE A 72 2.97 -5.53 3.59
C PHE A 72 4.48 -5.65 3.84
N VAL A 73 4.91 -5.17 5.00
CA VAL A 73 6.33 -5.06 5.37
C VAL A 73 6.58 -5.68 6.73
N ASP A 74 7.85 -5.94 7.05
CA ASP A 74 8.25 -6.28 8.41
C ASP A 74 7.93 -5.10 9.34
N ASP A 75 7.42 -5.41 10.54
CA ASP A 75 7.07 -4.44 11.58
C ASP A 75 8.22 -3.49 11.95
N GLU A 76 9.44 -4.00 12.00
CA GLU A 76 10.65 -3.18 12.24
C GLU A 76 10.91 -2.13 11.14
N LYS A 77 10.30 -2.26 9.96
CA LYS A 77 10.57 -1.43 8.79
C LYS A 77 9.46 -0.43 8.46
N VAL A 78 8.43 -0.30 9.29
CA VAL A 78 7.27 0.58 9.06
C VAL A 78 7.69 1.99 8.64
N MET A 79 8.46 2.67 9.49
CA MET A 79 8.79 4.08 9.29
C MET A 79 9.66 4.32 8.06
N GLY A 80 10.63 3.42 7.81
CA GLY A 80 11.47 3.48 6.61
C GLY A 80 10.66 3.23 5.33
N SER A 81 9.66 2.35 5.40
CA SER A 81 8.80 2.01 4.27
C SER A 81 7.81 3.12 3.94
N ILE A 82 7.23 3.77 4.96
CA ILE A 82 6.37 4.95 4.77
C ILE A 82 7.16 6.08 4.09
N ARG A 83 8.39 6.37 4.56
CA ARG A 83 9.24 7.41 3.95
C ARG A 83 9.52 7.10 2.48
N LYS A 84 9.93 5.87 2.16
CA LYS A 84 10.13 5.43 0.77
C LYS A 84 8.85 5.54 -0.08
N LEU A 85 7.68 5.21 0.48
CA LEU A 85 6.41 5.35 -0.24
C LEU A 85 6.09 6.80 -0.61
N MET A 86 6.50 7.78 0.21
CA MET A 86 6.30 9.20 -0.08
C MET A 86 7.18 9.70 -1.24
N GLU A 87 8.31 9.05 -1.49
CA GLU A 87 9.26 9.37 -2.57
C GLU A 87 8.84 8.78 -3.94
N LEU A 88 7.91 7.81 -3.96
CA LEU A 88 7.43 7.11 -5.17
C LEU A 88 6.34 7.88 -5.93
#